data_AF-R1EEW3-F1
#
_entry.id   AF-R1EEW3-F1
#
_cell.length_a   1.000
_cell.length_b   1.000
_cell.length_c   1.000
_cell.angle_alpha   90.00
_cell.angle_beta   90.00
_cell.angle_gamma   90.00
#
_symmetry.space_group_name_H-M   'P 1'
#
loop_
_entity.id
_entity.type
_entity.pdbx_description
1 polymer ?
#
loop_
_entity_poly.entity_id
_entity_poly.type
_entity_poly.pdbx_seq_one_letter_code
_entity_poly.pdbx_strand_id
1 'polypeptide(L)'
;MDADKGDYVEEEGHLAPPPQLDGGGAVVDSEELRAGAQDERAAAATEAARLADGAKQAAQESALLEAREERDRLAAVASPLDEAKRSLEAARRKRDALYSQLESAEVHLATVAAARNAAERKLDRLAEREGRQRQVSPVRNAPPVSLGQAPSASDAKAMRDSLKRVKEEIRAMELRLPAHEEARFHVEKLQNERRSHKMRAAALKAEIRRLLDETTRERGVLAALEAGAAPTDTERRDNAEVVRLKTAIAKEKFALSSPEHDAAATARKAAPSS
;
A
#
# COMPACT_ATOMS: atom_id res chain seq x y z
N MET A 1 -37.68 -46.53 40.12
CA MET A 1 -37.44 -46.28 41.55
C MET A 1 -37.23 -44.78 41.65
N ASP A 2 -38.11 -43.96 42.19
CA ASP A 2 -39.24 -44.23 43.07
C ASP A 2 -40.36 -43.21 42.84
N ALA A 3 -41.59 -43.70 42.97
CA ALA A 3 -42.82 -42.94 42.95
C ALA A 3 -43.04 -42.36 44.34
N ASP A 4 -43.17 -41.04 44.45
CA ASP A 4 -43.57 -40.41 45.71
C ASP A 4 -45.10 -40.29 45.70
N LYS A 5 -45.72 -41.11 46.56
CA LYS A 5 -47.16 -41.16 46.81
C LYS A 5 -47.42 -40.25 48.01
N GLY A 6 -48.07 -39.11 47.76
CA GLY A 6 -48.64 -38.26 48.79
C GLY A 6 -50.10 -38.62 49.01
N ASP A 7 -50.42 -38.98 50.25
CA ASP A 7 -51.69 -39.53 50.72
C ASP A 7 -52.91 -38.60 50.54
N TYR A 8 -54.05 -39.23 50.20
CA TYR A 8 -55.38 -38.66 50.27
C TYR A 8 -55.82 -38.56 51.73
N VAL A 9 -56.19 -37.36 52.17
CA VAL A 9 -56.95 -37.16 53.42
C VAL A 9 -58.37 -36.80 53.01
N GLU A 10 -59.29 -37.74 53.20
CA GLU A 10 -60.73 -37.52 53.19
C GLU A 10 -61.12 -36.85 54.52
N GLU A 11 -61.27 -35.52 54.52
CA GLU A 11 -62.00 -34.83 55.60
C GLU A 11 -63.50 -34.83 55.27
N GLU A 12 -64.23 -35.75 55.89
CA GLU A 12 -65.68 -35.61 56.09
C GLU A 12 -65.93 -34.45 57.07
N GLY A 13 -66.25 -33.28 56.52
CA GLY A 13 -66.63 -32.09 57.27
C GLY A 13 -68.04 -31.62 56.90
N HIS A 14 -68.98 -31.86 57.81
CA HIS A 14 -70.40 -31.49 57.81
C HIS A 14 -70.84 -30.31 56.91
N LEU A 15 -71.79 -30.60 56.01
CA LEU A 15 -72.64 -29.61 55.34
C LEU A 15 -73.37 -28.75 56.39
N ALA A 16 -72.94 -27.50 56.54
CA ALA A 16 -73.76 -26.48 57.18
C ALA A 16 -75.05 -26.27 56.36
N PRO A 17 -76.24 -26.18 56.98
CA PRO A 17 -77.43 -25.81 56.24
C PRO A 17 -77.26 -24.38 55.70
N PRO A 18 -77.78 -24.08 54.49
CA PRO A 18 -77.64 -22.74 53.93
C PRO A 18 -78.31 -21.72 54.86
N PRO A 19 -77.69 -20.55 55.09
CA PRO A 19 -78.36 -19.49 55.82
C PRO A 19 -79.62 -19.08 55.06
N GLN A 20 -80.77 -19.14 55.75
CA GLN A 20 -81.99 -18.51 55.28
C GLN A 20 -81.74 -17.00 55.24
N LEU A 21 -81.49 -16.48 54.04
CA LEU A 21 -81.53 -15.04 53.80
C LEU A 21 -82.99 -14.62 53.84
N ASP A 22 -83.33 -14.01 54.96
CA ASP A 22 -84.59 -13.34 55.22
C ASP A 22 -84.84 -12.30 54.10
N GLY A 23 -86.08 -12.27 53.63
CA GLY A 23 -86.51 -11.47 52.49
C GLY A 23 -86.38 -9.98 52.76
N GLY A 24 -85.22 -9.42 52.44
CA GLY A 24 -84.95 -8.00 52.35
C GLY A 24 -84.35 -7.68 50.98
N GLY A 25 -85.11 -7.91 49.91
CA GLY A 25 -84.72 -7.53 48.57
C GLY A 25 -84.65 -6.01 48.47
N ALA A 26 -83.48 -5.42 48.71
CA ALA A 26 -83.13 -4.17 48.08
C ALA A 26 -83.14 -4.47 46.57
N VAL A 27 -84.22 -4.07 45.91
CA VAL A 27 -84.32 -4.10 44.45
C VAL A 27 -83.32 -3.05 43.97
N VAL A 28 -82.05 -3.44 43.84
CA VAL A 28 -81.07 -2.63 43.15
C VAL A 28 -81.56 -2.57 41.72
N ASP A 29 -81.82 -1.36 41.23
CA ASP A 29 -82.37 -1.17 39.90
C ASP A 29 -81.47 -1.88 38.90
N SER A 30 -82.05 -2.83 38.16
CA SER A 30 -81.33 -3.62 37.16
C SER A 30 -80.74 -2.80 36.00
N GLU A 31 -81.01 -1.49 35.98
CA GLU A 31 -80.33 -0.49 35.15
C GLU A 31 -79.02 0.01 35.79
N GLU A 32 -78.95 0.25 37.11
CA GLU A 32 -77.71 0.65 37.81
C GLU A 32 -76.64 -0.45 37.78
N LEU A 33 -77.04 -1.72 37.96
CA LEU A 33 -76.12 -2.86 37.83
C LEU A 33 -75.62 -3.04 36.39
N ARG A 34 -76.43 -2.71 35.37
CA ARG A 34 -75.99 -2.71 33.97
C ARG A 34 -75.10 -1.52 33.65
N ALA A 35 -75.38 -0.35 34.19
CA ALA A 35 -74.58 0.86 34.02
C ALA A 35 -73.19 0.69 34.67
N GLY A 36 -73.13 0.21 35.92
CA GLY A 36 -71.86 -0.09 36.60
C GLY A 36 -71.03 -1.15 35.87
N ALA A 37 -71.66 -2.20 35.33
CA ALA A 37 -70.96 -3.21 34.52
C ALA A 37 -70.51 -2.68 33.15
N GLN A 38 -71.19 -1.68 32.59
CA GLN A 38 -70.76 -0.99 31.36
C GLN A 38 -69.59 -0.04 31.65
N ASP A 39 -69.60 0.66 32.78
CA ASP A 39 -68.51 1.53 33.22
C ASP A 39 -67.25 0.74 33.57
N GLU A 40 -67.37 -0.42 34.23
CA GLU A 40 -66.24 -1.33 34.49
C GLU A 40 -65.68 -1.92 33.18
N ARG A 41 -66.53 -2.27 32.21
CA ARG A 41 -66.09 -2.73 30.89
C ARG A 41 -65.42 -1.60 30.09
N ALA A 42 -65.92 -0.38 30.18
CA ALA A 42 -65.31 0.78 29.54
C ALA A 42 -63.96 1.12 30.18
N ALA A 43 -63.86 1.07 31.51
CA ALA A 43 -62.60 1.25 32.24
C ALA A 43 -61.57 0.18 31.86
N ALA A 44 -61.98 -1.11 31.84
CA ALA A 44 -61.12 -2.21 31.43
C ALA A 44 -60.66 -2.11 29.96
N ALA A 45 -61.53 -1.67 29.04
CA ALA A 45 -61.16 -1.44 27.64
C ALA A 45 -60.16 -0.28 27.49
N THR A 46 -60.30 0.77 28.30
CA THR A 46 -59.39 1.93 28.31
C THR A 46 -58.02 1.54 28.86
N GLU A 47 -57.99 0.72 29.91
CA GLU A 47 -56.75 0.19 30.49
C GLU A 47 -56.04 -0.80 29.54
N ALA A 48 -56.80 -1.67 28.87
CA ALA A 48 -56.27 -2.56 27.83
C ALA A 48 -55.67 -1.80 26.64
N ALA A 49 -56.32 -0.71 26.19
CA ALA A 49 -55.78 0.15 25.14
C ALA A 49 -54.46 0.82 25.57
N ARG A 50 -54.38 1.28 26.83
CA ARG A 50 -53.17 1.89 27.40
C ARG A 50 -52.00 0.91 27.49
N LEU A 51 -52.27 -0.33 27.89
CA LEU A 51 -51.28 -1.41 27.92
C LEU A 51 -50.82 -1.80 26.51
N ALA A 52 -51.75 -1.86 25.53
CA ALA A 52 -51.41 -2.16 24.14
C ALA A 52 -50.53 -1.07 23.51
N ASP A 53 -50.80 0.21 23.80
CA ASP A 53 -49.97 1.31 23.32
C ASP A 53 -48.62 1.36 24.04
N GLY A 54 -48.57 1.05 25.33
CA GLY A 54 -47.31 0.84 26.05
C GLY A 54 -46.46 -0.29 25.47
N ALA A 55 -47.08 -1.41 25.08
CA ALA A 55 -46.40 -2.52 24.43
C ALA A 55 -45.86 -2.16 23.04
N LYS A 56 -46.60 -1.36 22.25
CA LYS A 56 -46.10 -0.84 20.96
C LYS A 56 -44.93 0.11 21.13
N GLN A 57 -44.98 1.00 22.12
CA GLN A 57 -43.88 1.92 22.43
C GLN A 57 -42.64 1.14 22.88
N ALA A 58 -42.79 0.16 23.78
CA ALA A 58 -41.70 -0.71 24.20
C ALA A 58 -41.09 -1.51 23.02
N ALA A 59 -41.92 -2.02 22.10
CA ALA A 59 -41.43 -2.71 20.90
C ALA A 59 -40.68 -1.76 19.95
N GLN A 60 -41.14 -0.51 19.79
CA GLN A 60 -40.45 0.51 19.01
C GLN A 60 -39.12 0.92 19.64
N GLU A 61 -39.09 1.11 20.96
CA GLU A 61 -37.86 1.41 21.70
C GLU A 61 -36.85 0.28 21.61
N SER A 62 -37.29 -0.98 21.74
CA SER A 62 -36.46 -2.17 21.55
C SER A 62 -35.86 -2.22 20.14
N ALA A 63 -36.68 -2.02 19.10
CA ALA A 63 -36.21 -2.01 17.72
C ALA A 63 -35.23 -0.86 17.43
N LEU A 64 -35.43 0.32 18.03
CA LEU A 64 -34.51 1.44 17.92
C LEU A 64 -33.18 1.17 18.63
N LEU A 65 -33.20 0.45 19.75
CA LEU A 65 -32.01 0.08 20.50
C LEU A 65 -31.19 -0.97 19.75
N GLU A 66 -31.85 -2.01 19.22
CA GLU A 66 -31.23 -3.00 18.33
C GLU A 66 -30.61 -2.33 17.09
N ALA A 67 -31.32 -1.40 16.43
CA ALA A 67 -30.79 -0.68 15.28
C ALA A 67 -29.56 0.20 15.63
N ARG A 68 -29.51 0.76 16.83
CA ARG A 68 -28.33 1.51 17.32
C ARG A 68 -27.15 0.59 17.59
N GLU A 69 -27.37 -0.55 18.24
CA GLU A 69 -26.34 -1.55 18.47
C GLU A 69 -25.79 -2.12 17.16
N GLU A 70 -26.66 -2.42 16.19
CA GLU A 70 -26.29 -2.87 14.85
C GLU A 70 -25.42 -1.80 14.16
N ARG A 71 -25.82 -0.53 14.23
CA ARG A 71 -25.06 0.60 13.66
C ARG A 71 -23.70 0.75 14.31
N ASP A 72 -23.63 0.65 15.64
CA ASP A 72 -22.38 0.81 16.38
C ASP A 72 -21.43 -0.39 16.12
N ARG A 73 -21.97 -1.61 15.95
CA ARG A 73 -21.22 -2.79 15.47
C ARG A 73 -20.67 -2.58 14.06
N LEU A 74 -21.48 -2.08 13.13
CA LEU A 74 -21.04 -1.79 11.76
C LEU A 74 -19.98 -0.68 11.71
N ALA A 75 -20.12 0.36 12.53
CA ALA A 75 -19.13 1.42 12.65
C ALA A 75 -17.79 0.91 13.21
N ALA A 76 -17.83 -0.01 14.17
CA ALA A 76 -16.65 -0.65 14.74
C ALA A 76 -15.87 -1.51 13.72
N VAL A 77 -16.55 -2.06 12.71
CA VAL A 77 -15.92 -2.82 11.60
C VAL A 77 -15.43 -1.90 10.48
N ALA A 78 -16.15 -0.81 10.19
CA ALA A 78 -15.79 0.14 9.13
C ALA A 78 -14.48 0.89 9.43
N SER A 79 -14.25 1.29 10.69
CA SER A 79 -13.06 2.07 11.07
C SER A 79 -11.73 1.32 10.81
N PRO A 80 -11.55 0.05 11.25
CA PRO A 80 -10.36 -0.74 10.92
C PRO A 80 -10.18 -0.99 9.42
N LEU A 81 -11.28 -1.16 8.67
CA LEU A 81 -11.24 -1.38 7.21
C LEU A 81 -10.71 -0.14 6.48
N ASP A 82 -11.17 1.05 6.87
CA ASP A 82 -10.73 2.30 6.27
C ASP A 82 -9.28 2.65 6.65
N GLU A 83 -8.83 2.24 7.82
CA GLU A 83 -7.43 2.32 8.22
C GLU A 83 -6.56 1.35 7.40
N ALA A 84 -6.99 0.09 7.23
CA ALA A 84 -6.31 -0.89 6.40
C ALA A 84 -6.17 -0.45 4.93
N LYS A 85 -7.23 0.15 4.35
CA LYS A 85 -7.18 0.74 2.99
C LYS A 85 -6.16 1.87 2.90
N ARG A 86 -6.14 2.79 3.87
CA ARG A 86 -5.16 3.89 3.93
C ARG A 86 -3.73 3.36 4.04
N SER A 87 -3.50 2.34 4.88
CA SER A 87 -2.19 1.69 5.01
C SER A 87 -1.75 1.00 3.72
N LEU A 88 -2.66 0.33 3.03
CA LEU A 88 -2.42 -0.32 1.73
C LEU A 88 -2.05 0.71 0.64
N GLU A 89 -2.77 1.83 0.57
CA GLU A 89 -2.42 2.92 -0.35
C GLU A 89 -1.06 3.54 -0.03
N ALA A 90 -0.74 3.76 1.24
CA ALA A 90 0.56 4.26 1.66
C ALA A 90 1.69 3.29 1.27
N ALA A 91 1.49 1.99 1.48
CA ALA A 91 2.45 0.96 1.07
C ALA A 91 2.64 0.91 -0.46
N ARG A 92 1.57 1.09 -1.25
CA ARG A 92 1.65 1.19 -2.72
C ARG A 92 2.47 2.40 -3.16
N ARG A 93 2.22 3.57 -2.57
CA ARG A 93 3.01 4.78 -2.85
C ARG A 93 4.48 4.60 -2.49
N LYS A 94 4.78 3.95 -1.35
CA LYS A 94 6.15 3.66 -0.92
C LYS A 94 6.85 2.72 -1.90
N ARG A 95 6.17 1.67 -2.35
CA ARG A 95 6.68 0.75 -3.39
C ARG A 95 7.01 1.50 -4.68
N ASP A 96 6.11 2.35 -5.16
CA ASP A 96 6.32 3.08 -6.41
C ASP A 96 7.51 4.05 -6.29
N ALA A 97 7.65 4.73 -5.15
CA ALA A 97 8.82 5.56 -4.86
C ALA A 97 10.13 4.76 -4.85
N LEU A 98 10.14 3.56 -4.27
CA LEU A 98 11.32 2.68 -4.27
C LEU A 98 11.72 2.25 -5.69
N TYR A 99 10.75 1.95 -6.56
CA TYR A 99 11.06 1.64 -7.96
C TYR A 99 11.68 2.83 -8.70
N SER A 100 11.14 4.04 -8.52
CA SER A 100 11.73 5.24 -9.12
C SER A 100 13.15 5.50 -8.62
N GLN A 101 13.41 5.28 -7.33
CA GLN A 101 14.76 5.37 -6.76
C GLN A 101 15.71 4.33 -7.36
N LEU A 102 15.25 3.09 -7.52
CA LEU A 102 16.01 2.01 -8.11
C LEU A 102 16.39 2.33 -9.57
N GLU A 103 15.42 2.75 -10.38
CA GLU A 103 15.65 3.16 -11.77
C GLU A 103 16.66 4.31 -11.86
N SER A 104 16.51 5.32 -10.99
CA SER A 104 17.47 6.43 -10.91
C SER A 104 18.88 5.94 -10.54
N ALA A 105 19.01 5.04 -9.56
CA ALA A 105 20.30 4.49 -9.14
C ALA A 105 20.97 3.65 -10.24
N GLU A 106 20.19 2.89 -11.01
CA GLU A 106 20.67 2.11 -12.16
C GLU A 106 21.19 3.02 -13.28
N VAL A 107 20.47 4.09 -13.61
CA VAL A 107 20.91 5.09 -14.59
C VAL A 107 22.20 5.79 -14.13
N HIS A 108 22.30 6.17 -12.86
CA HIS A 108 23.53 6.74 -12.31
C HIS A 108 24.69 5.75 -12.38
N LEU A 109 24.47 4.47 -12.07
CA LEU A 109 25.51 3.44 -12.17
C LEU A 109 26.00 3.29 -13.62
N ALA A 110 25.10 3.27 -14.59
CA ALA A 110 25.44 3.20 -16.01
C ALA A 110 26.28 4.41 -16.45
N THR A 111 25.91 5.61 -16.00
CA THR A 111 26.63 6.86 -16.28
C THR A 111 28.05 6.83 -15.69
N VAL A 112 28.19 6.41 -14.43
CA VAL A 112 29.50 6.28 -13.77
C VAL A 112 30.36 5.21 -14.44
N ALA A 113 29.77 4.10 -14.88
CA ALA A 113 30.47 3.06 -15.62
C ALA A 113 30.98 3.57 -16.98
N ALA A 114 30.17 4.34 -17.71
CA ALA A 114 30.56 4.97 -18.97
C ALA A 114 31.73 5.96 -18.75
N ALA A 115 31.66 6.80 -17.71
CA ALA A 115 32.73 7.73 -17.36
C ALA A 115 34.04 7.01 -17.01
N ARG A 116 33.96 5.93 -16.22
CA ARG A 116 35.11 5.08 -15.91
C ARG A 116 35.75 4.51 -17.19
N ASN A 117 34.94 3.93 -18.09
CA ASN A 117 35.43 3.34 -19.34
C ASN A 117 36.07 4.40 -20.25
N ALA A 118 35.54 5.63 -20.26
CA ALA A 118 36.14 6.74 -20.99
C ALA A 118 37.52 7.14 -20.42
N ALA A 119 37.67 7.19 -19.09
CA ALA A 119 38.96 7.44 -18.45
C ALA A 119 39.97 6.31 -18.73
N GLU A 120 39.51 5.05 -18.70
CA GLU A 120 40.31 3.87 -19.01
C GLU A 120 40.84 3.90 -20.45
N ARG A 121 39.98 4.18 -21.44
CA ARG A 121 40.41 4.36 -22.84
C ARG A 121 41.41 5.49 -23.04
N LYS A 122 41.32 6.58 -22.27
CA LYS A 122 42.30 7.67 -22.32
C LYS A 122 43.66 7.21 -21.79
N LEU A 123 43.69 6.45 -20.70
CA LEU A 123 44.92 5.87 -20.16
C LEU A 123 45.55 4.88 -21.14
N ASP A 124 44.76 4.02 -21.79
CA ASP A 124 45.27 3.06 -22.77
C ASP A 124 45.93 3.76 -23.96
N ARG A 125 45.30 4.81 -24.49
CA ARG A 125 45.88 5.63 -25.58
C ARG A 125 47.18 6.31 -25.19
N LEU A 126 47.31 6.74 -23.92
CA LEU A 126 48.55 7.34 -23.41
C LEU A 126 49.65 6.27 -23.29
N ALA A 127 49.32 5.08 -22.78
CA ALA A 127 50.24 3.96 -22.69
C ALA A 127 50.73 3.49 -24.07
N GLU A 128 49.85 3.43 -25.07
CA GLU A 128 50.24 3.12 -26.46
C GLU A 128 51.20 4.15 -27.05
N ARG A 129 50.96 5.45 -26.79
CA ARG A 129 51.84 6.53 -27.26
C ARG A 129 53.23 6.45 -26.62
N GLU A 130 53.30 6.22 -25.31
CA GLU A 130 54.59 6.00 -24.62
C GLU A 130 55.30 4.75 -25.14
N GLY A 131 54.58 3.64 -25.35
CA GLY A 131 55.12 2.42 -25.90
C GLY A 131 55.72 2.61 -27.30
N ARG A 132 55.07 3.41 -28.15
CA ARG A 132 55.60 3.80 -29.47
C ARG A 132 56.82 4.72 -29.37
N GLN A 133 56.84 5.68 -28.44
CA GLN A 133 58.01 6.57 -28.25
C GLN A 133 59.24 5.81 -27.77
N ARG A 134 59.09 4.82 -26.88
CA ARG A 134 60.20 3.99 -26.38
C ARG A 134 60.84 3.12 -27.47
N GLN A 135 60.12 2.82 -28.56
CA GLN A 135 60.66 2.07 -29.70
C GLN A 135 61.47 2.95 -30.68
N VAL A 136 61.38 4.28 -30.59
CA VAL A 136 61.99 5.21 -31.55
C VAL A 136 63.30 5.82 -31.03
N SER A 137 63.90 5.32 -29.96
CA SER A 137 65.23 5.77 -29.50
C SER A 137 66.35 5.10 -30.30
N PRO A 138 67.06 5.77 -31.23
CA PRO A 138 68.28 5.23 -31.79
C PRO A 138 69.40 5.64 -30.84
N VAL A 139 69.67 4.83 -29.82
CA VAL A 139 70.95 4.94 -29.11
C VAL A 139 72.02 4.40 -30.06
N ARG A 140 72.46 5.25 -30.99
CA ARG A 140 73.69 5.01 -31.74
C ARG A 140 74.83 5.29 -30.77
N ASN A 141 75.25 4.24 -30.07
CA ASN A 141 76.45 4.24 -29.24
C ASN A 141 77.59 4.90 -30.03
N ALA A 142 78.10 6.03 -29.53
CA ALA A 142 79.34 6.59 -30.03
C ALA A 142 80.47 5.55 -29.82
N PRO A 143 81.42 5.42 -30.77
CA PRO A 143 82.50 4.45 -30.65
C PRO A 143 83.34 4.72 -29.38
N PRO A 144 83.82 3.67 -28.70
CA PRO A 144 84.64 3.81 -27.50
C PRO A 144 85.95 4.55 -27.83
N VAL A 145 86.29 5.57 -27.05
CA VAL A 145 87.53 6.33 -27.19
C VAL A 145 88.56 5.72 -26.23
N SER A 146 89.65 5.17 -26.75
CA SER A 146 90.73 4.59 -25.95
C SER A 146 91.54 5.69 -25.24
N LEU A 147 91.53 5.69 -23.90
CA LEU A 147 92.11 6.72 -23.03
C LEU A 147 93.66 6.65 -22.87
N GLY A 148 94.39 6.10 -23.84
CA GLY A 148 95.82 5.76 -23.68
C GLY A 148 96.83 6.60 -24.46
N GLN A 149 96.40 7.48 -25.37
CA GLN A 149 97.31 8.27 -26.23
C GLN A 149 96.86 9.75 -26.29
N ALA A 150 97.84 10.66 -26.41
CA ALA A 150 97.55 12.08 -26.61
C ALA A 150 96.70 12.23 -27.89
N PRO A 151 95.52 12.86 -27.82
CA PRO A 151 94.59 12.90 -28.93
C PRO A 151 95.21 13.63 -30.11
N SER A 152 95.15 13.03 -31.30
CA SER A 152 95.55 13.71 -32.53
C SER A 152 94.63 14.91 -32.77
N ALA A 153 95.04 15.87 -33.62
CA ALA A 153 94.17 17.00 -34.00
C ALA A 153 92.83 16.54 -34.60
N SER A 154 92.80 15.35 -35.22
CA SER A 154 91.59 14.68 -35.70
C SER A 154 90.70 14.20 -34.56
N ASP A 155 91.28 13.60 -33.52
CA ASP A 155 90.55 13.12 -32.34
C ASP A 155 89.98 14.28 -31.51
N ALA A 156 90.71 15.38 -31.40
CA ALA A 156 90.22 16.61 -30.76
C ALA A 156 89.02 17.22 -31.50
N LYS A 157 88.99 17.12 -32.84
CA LYS A 157 87.85 17.55 -33.66
C LYS A 157 86.66 16.60 -33.49
N ALA A 158 86.89 15.28 -33.52
CA ALA A 158 85.84 14.28 -33.30
C ALA A 158 85.22 14.42 -31.89
N MET A 159 86.03 14.66 -30.86
CA MET A 159 85.56 14.94 -29.51
C MET A 159 84.77 16.25 -29.42
N ARG A 160 85.17 17.30 -30.14
CA ARG A 160 84.41 18.56 -30.17
C ARG A 160 83.06 18.40 -30.85
N ASP A 161 83.00 17.64 -31.94
CA ASP A 161 81.76 17.39 -32.67
C ASP A 161 80.82 16.44 -31.89
N SER A 162 81.35 15.44 -31.18
CA SER A 162 80.55 14.61 -30.27
C SER A 162 80.00 15.43 -29.11
N LEU A 163 80.81 16.33 -28.54
CA LEU A 163 80.40 17.18 -27.42
C LEU A 163 79.35 18.23 -27.85
N LYS A 164 79.40 18.72 -29.10
CA LYS A 164 78.33 19.53 -29.68
C LYS A 164 77.03 18.73 -29.82
N ARG A 165 77.10 17.50 -30.36
CA ARG A 165 75.92 16.62 -30.50
C ARG A 165 75.30 16.30 -29.14
N VAL A 166 76.11 15.97 -28.14
CA VAL A 166 75.63 15.70 -26.77
C VAL A 166 74.97 16.95 -26.17
N LYS A 167 75.54 18.15 -26.39
CA LYS A 167 74.91 19.40 -25.94
C LYS A 167 73.57 19.68 -26.62
N GLU A 168 73.46 19.39 -27.92
CA GLU A 168 72.20 19.51 -28.66
C GLU A 168 71.16 18.49 -28.17
N GLU A 169 71.58 17.26 -27.88
CA GLU A 169 70.73 16.21 -27.32
C GLU A 169 70.24 16.57 -25.91
N ILE A 170 71.11 17.10 -25.05
CA ILE A 170 70.75 17.60 -23.72
C ILE A 170 69.73 18.75 -23.83
N ARG A 171 69.97 19.75 -24.70
CA ARG A 171 69.00 20.83 -24.92
C ARG A 171 67.65 20.31 -25.43
N ALA A 172 67.67 19.31 -26.31
CA ALA A 172 66.45 18.67 -26.80
C ALA A 172 65.71 17.90 -25.70
N MET A 173 66.44 17.29 -24.75
CA MET A 173 65.85 16.64 -23.58
C MET A 173 65.28 17.66 -22.58
N GLU A 174 66.00 18.74 -22.29
CA GLU A 174 65.56 19.83 -21.41
C GLU A 174 64.28 20.50 -21.93
N LEU A 175 64.17 20.70 -23.25
CA LEU A 175 62.94 21.21 -23.88
C LEU A 175 61.76 20.23 -23.81
N ARG A 176 62.02 18.92 -23.70
CA ARG A 176 60.99 17.88 -23.60
C ARG A 176 60.58 17.56 -22.16
N LEU A 177 61.38 17.95 -21.17
CA LEU A 177 61.16 17.65 -19.75
C LEU A 177 59.82 18.23 -19.23
N PRO A 178 59.47 19.51 -19.48
CA PRO A 178 58.21 20.08 -18.99
C PRO A 178 56.98 19.37 -19.56
N ALA A 179 57.01 19.04 -20.86
CA ALA A 179 55.92 18.32 -21.53
C ALA A 179 55.72 16.91 -20.94
N HIS A 180 56.81 16.27 -20.48
CA HIS A 180 56.75 14.96 -19.83
C HIS A 180 56.24 15.06 -18.38
N GLU A 181 56.59 16.11 -17.64
CA GLU A 181 56.02 16.38 -16.30
C GLU A 181 54.52 16.67 -16.37
N GLU A 182 54.08 17.49 -17.33
CA GLU A 182 52.66 17.71 -17.62
C GLU A 182 51.94 16.41 -17.97
N ALA A 183 52.53 15.56 -18.80
CA ALA A 183 51.97 14.25 -19.16
C ALA A 183 51.81 13.33 -17.94
N ARG A 184 52.81 13.29 -17.04
CA ARG A 184 52.73 12.53 -15.77
C ARG A 184 51.59 13.00 -14.90
N PHE A 185 51.44 14.32 -14.74
CA PHE A 185 50.32 14.90 -14.00
C PHE A 185 48.96 14.51 -14.60
N HIS A 186 48.84 14.52 -15.93
CA HIS A 186 47.61 14.11 -16.62
C HIS A 186 47.29 12.62 -16.42
N VAL A 187 48.30 11.74 -16.44
CA VAL A 187 48.13 10.31 -16.15
C VAL A 187 47.68 10.11 -14.71
N GLU A 188 48.31 10.78 -13.75
CA GLU A 188 47.93 10.71 -12.33
C GLU A 188 46.49 11.18 -12.11
N LYS A 189 46.10 12.30 -12.73
CA LYS A 189 44.71 12.80 -12.70
C LYS A 189 43.72 11.76 -13.22
N LEU A 190 43.98 11.17 -14.38
CA LEU A 190 43.11 10.15 -14.97
C LEU A 190 43.04 8.87 -14.12
N GLN A 191 44.15 8.48 -13.48
CA GLN A 191 44.15 7.34 -12.54
C GLN A 191 43.31 7.63 -11.29
N ASN A 192 43.38 8.85 -10.76
CA ASN A 192 42.56 9.30 -9.63
C ASN A 192 41.08 9.36 -10.00
N GLU A 193 40.74 9.87 -11.18
CA GLU A 193 39.36 9.83 -11.72
C GLU A 193 38.84 8.39 -11.83
N ARG A 194 39.64 7.47 -12.40
CA ARG A 194 39.29 6.04 -12.49
C ARG A 194 39.04 5.42 -11.11
N ARG A 195 39.90 5.68 -10.11
CA ARG A 195 39.73 5.21 -8.72
C ARG A 195 38.46 5.79 -8.10
N SER A 196 38.22 7.08 -8.28
CA SER A 196 37.01 7.76 -7.79
C SER A 196 35.73 7.17 -8.39
N HIS A 197 35.69 6.94 -9.70
CA HIS A 197 34.55 6.31 -10.36
C HIS A 197 34.34 4.86 -9.91
N LYS A 198 35.42 4.11 -9.65
CA LYS A 198 35.33 2.75 -9.10
C LYS A 198 34.67 2.75 -7.71
N MET A 199 35.06 3.67 -6.83
CA MET A 199 34.46 3.81 -5.50
C MET A 199 32.99 4.22 -5.58
N ARG A 200 32.66 5.19 -6.43
CA ARG A 200 31.26 5.61 -6.67
C ARG A 200 30.40 4.49 -7.22
N ALA A 201 30.91 3.70 -8.18
CA ALA A 201 30.21 2.53 -8.70
C ALA A 201 29.98 1.45 -7.64
N ALA A 202 30.93 1.25 -6.72
CA ALA A 202 30.76 0.30 -5.62
C ALA A 202 29.68 0.76 -4.64
N ALA A 203 29.64 2.06 -4.31
CA ALA A 203 28.60 2.65 -3.46
C ALA A 203 27.21 2.52 -4.11
N LEU A 204 27.06 2.87 -5.39
CA LEU A 204 25.79 2.74 -6.13
C LEU A 204 25.33 1.27 -6.20
N LYS A 205 26.25 0.31 -6.39
CA LYS A 205 25.89 -1.12 -6.35
C LYS A 205 25.39 -1.57 -4.97
N ALA A 206 25.97 -1.04 -3.89
CA ALA A 206 25.50 -1.33 -2.54
C ALA A 206 24.13 -0.72 -2.28
N GLU A 207 23.90 0.51 -2.77
CA GLU A 207 22.61 1.20 -2.70
C GLU A 207 21.51 0.44 -3.46
N ILE A 208 21.78 0.01 -4.70
CA ILE A 208 20.83 -0.80 -5.48
C ILE A 208 20.47 -2.09 -4.74
N ARG A 209 21.46 -2.80 -4.15
CA ARG A 209 21.18 -4.00 -3.34
C ARG A 209 20.29 -3.67 -2.14
N ARG A 210 20.57 -2.58 -1.43
CA ARG A 210 19.75 -2.12 -0.31
C ARG A 210 18.32 -1.83 -0.74
N LEU A 211 18.15 -1.12 -1.86
CA LEU A 211 16.84 -0.79 -2.42
C LEU A 211 16.07 -2.04 -2.84
N LEU A 212 16.74 -3.03 -3.45
CA LEU A 212 16.15 -4.34 -3.80
C LEU A 212 15.67 -5.12 -2.57
N ASP A 213 16.47 -5.15 -1.51
CA ASP A 213 16.07 -5.79 -0.25
C ASP A 213 14.86 -5.07 0.36
N GLU A 214 14.86 -3.74 0.33
CA GLU A 214 13.73 -2.92 0.79
C GLU A 214 12.48 -3.15 -0.06
N THR A 215 12.61 -3.26 -1.39
CA THR A 215 11.46 -3.59 -2.27
C THR A 215 10.90 -4.97 -1.97
N THR A 216 11.77 -5.96 -1.72
CA THR A 216 11.34 -7.32 -1.36
C THR A 216 10.55 -7.34 -0.06
N ARG A 217 11.02 -6.61 0.97
CA ARG A 217 10.31 -6.48 2.24
C ARG A 217 8.96 -5.80 2.07
N GLU A 218 8.91 -4.68 1.36
CA GLU A 218 7.66 -3.93 1.10
C GLU A 218 6.66 -4.75 0.27
N ARG A 219 7.12 -5.59 -0.66
CA ARG A 219 6.24 -6.55 -1.36
C ARG A 219 5.59 -7.53 -0.38
N GLY A 220 6.33 -8.02 0.62
CA GLY A 220 5.79 -8.88 1.67
C GLY A 220 4.75 -8.18 2.54
N VAL A 221 5.02 -6.93 2.93
CA VAL A 221 4.06 -6.10 3.68
C VAL A 221 2.79 -5.84 2.86
N LEU A 222 2.95 -5.49 1.58
CA LEU A 222 1.82 -5.30 0.66
C LEU A 222 0.98 -6.57 0.51
N ALA A 223 1.62 -7.73 0.33
CA ALA A 223 0.90 -8.99 0.24
C ALA A 223 0.11 -9.32 1.51
N ALA A 224 0.67 -9.02 2.70
CA ALA A 224 -0.03 -9.20 3.97
C ALA A 224 -1.22 -8.24 4.11
N LEU A 225 -1.04 -6.97 3.73
CA LEU A 225 -2.13 -5.98 3.74
C LEU A 225 -3.22 -6.32 2.71
N GLU A 226 -2.85 -6.80 1.53
CA GLU A 226 -3.79 -7.25 0.50
C GLU A 226 -4.58 -8.49 0.95
N ALA A 227 -3.93 -9.43 1.64
CA ALA A 227 -4.61 -10.58 2.23
C ALA A 227 -5.57 -10.18 3.35
N GLY A 228 -5.18 -9.23 4.22
CA GLY A 228 -6.03 -8.74 5.31
C GLY A 228 -7.18 -7.86 4.84
N ALA A 229 -7.06 -7.21 3.68
CA ALA A 229 -8.12 -6.40 3.07
C ALA A 229 -9.00 -7.20 2.08
N ALA A 230 -8.65 -8.45 1.78
CA ALA A 230 -9.43 -9.28 0.86
C ALA A 230 -10.76 -9.69 1.53
N PRO A 231 -11.90 -9.54 0.84
CA PRO A 231 -13.17 -9.97 1.39
C PRO A 231 -13.15 -11.49 1.62
N THR A 232 -13.59 -11.89 2.80
CA THR A 232 -13.81 -13.29 3.18
C THR A 232 -14.85 -13.93 2.27
N ASP A 233 -14.83 -15.25 2.14
CA ASP A 233 -15.79 -15.97 1.28
C ASP A 233 -17.25 -15.74 1.71
N THR A 234 -17.48 -15.49 3.00
CA THR A 234 -18.76 -15.06 3.57
C THR A 234 -19.15 -13.67 3.08
N GLU A 235 -18.29 -12.67 3.22
CA GLU A 235 -18.57 -11.31 2.74
C GLU A 235 -18.79 -11.26 1.21
N ARG A 236 -18.10 -12.12 0.44
CA ARG A 236 -18.33 -12.24 -1.00
C ARG A 236 -19.72 -12.81 -1.31
N ARG A 237 -20.15 -13.84 -0.58
CA ARG A 237 -21.50 -14.40 -0.73
C ARG A 237 -22.56 -13.39 -0.35
N ASP A 238 -22.39 -12.71 0.77
CA ASP A 238 -23.35 -11.72 1.25
C ASP A 238 -23.45 -10.54 0.28
N ASN A 239 -22.32 -10.04 -0.24
CA ASN A 239 -22.34 -9.01 -1.28
C ASN A 239 -23.01 -9.49 -2.58
N ALA A 240 -22.78 -10.74 -2.99
CA ALA A 240 -23.43 -11.30 -4.16
C ALA A 240 -24.96 -11.39 -3.95
N GLU A 241 -25.41 -11.74 -2.76
CA GLU A 241 -26.83 -11.80 -2.41
C GLU A 241 -27.45 -10.40 -2.32
N VAL A 242 -26.76 -9.42 -1.74
CA VAL A 242 -27.18 -8.02 -1.75
C VAL A 242 -27.34 -7.51 -3.18
N VAL A 243 -26.40 -7.81 -4.07
CA VAL A 243 -26.48 -7.44 -5.50
C VAL A 243 -27.67 -8.15 -6.17
N ARG A 244 -27.87 -9.44 -5.91
CA ARG A 244 -29.01 -10.21 -6.41
C ARG A 244 -30.34 -9.59 -5.96
N LEU A 245 -30.48 -9.27 -4.68
CA LEU A 245 -31.67 -8.65 -4.10
C LEU A 245 -31.91 -7.26 -4.66
N LYS A 246 -30.89 -6.41 -4.77
CA LYS A 246 -31.01 -5.09 -5.43
C LYS A 246 -31.49 -5.22 -6.87
N THR A 247 -30.97 -6.20 -7.59
CA THR A 247 -31.39 -6.46 -8.98
C THR A 247 -32.83 -6.97 -9.05
N ALA A 248 -33.24 -7.83 -8.12
CA ALA A 248 -34.61 -8.31 -8.02
C ALA A 248 -35.60 -7.18 -7.70
N ILE A 249 -35.29 -6.34 -6.70
CA ILE A 249 -36.09 -5.16 -6.34
C ILE A 249 -36.19 -4.18 -7.52
N ALA A 250 -35.09 -3.94 -8.23
CA ALA A 250 -35.11 -3.08 -9.41
C ALA A 250 -36.01 -3.64 -10.52
N LYS A 251 -35.97 -4.95 -10.76
CA LYS A 251 -36.87 -5.63 -11.71
C LYS A 251 -38.33 -5.57 -11.29
N GLU A 252 -38.61 -5.77 -10.01
CA GLU A 252 -39.97 -5.74 -9.46
C GLU A 252 -40.56 -4.33 -9.51
N LYS A 253 -39.78 -3.30 -9.13
CA LYS A 253 -40.19 -1.89 -9.31
C LYS A 253 -40.45 -1.54 -10.77
N PHE A 254 -39.62 -2.03 -11.68
CA PHE A 254 -39.83 -1.83 -13.11
C PHE A 254 -41.12 -2.51 -13.58
N ALA A 255 -41.35 -3.76 -13.16
CA ALA A 255 -42.57 -4.52 -13.46
C ALA A 255 -43.84 -3.88 -12.89
N LEU A 256 -43.77 -3.23 -11.73
CA LEU A 256 -44.88 -2.48 -11.13
C LEU A 256 -45.13 -1.14 -11.84
N SER A 257 -44.09 -0.47 -12.34
CA SER A 257 -44.22 0.79 -13.09
C SER A 257 -44.70 0.63 -14.54
N SER A 258 -44.53 -0.55 -15.15
CA SER A 258 -44.94 -0.84 -16.53
C SER A 258 -46.46 -0.81 -16.75
N PRO A 259 -47.31 -1.47 -15.93
CA PRO A 259 -48.76 -1.40 -16.11
C PRO A 259 -49.33 -0.01 -15.80
N GLU A 260 -48.73 0.76 -14.90
CA GLU A 260 -49.13 2.15 -14.64
C GLU A 260 -48.79 3.08 -15.83
N HIS A 261 -47.65 2.87 -16.49
CA HIS A 261 -47.29 3.59 -17.71
C HIS A 261 -48.15 3.20 -18.92
N ASP A 262 -48.50 1.92 -19.07
CA ASP A 262 -49.38 1.43 -20.14
C ASP A 262 -50.83 1.89 -19.95
N ALA A 263 -51.33 1.92 -18.71
CA ALA A 263 -52.64 2.47 -18.35
C ALA A 263 -52.70 4.01 -18.57
N ALA A 264 -51.64 4.73 -18.22
CA ALA A 264 -51.55 6.17 -18.46
C ALA A 264 -51.44 6.51 -19.96
N ALA A 265 -50.75 5.68 -20.75
CA ALA A 265 -50.64 5.85 -22.20
C ALA A 265 -51.96 5.54 -22.94
N THR A 266 -52.71 4.53 -22.48
CA THR A 266 -54.07 4.24 -23.01
C THR A 266 -55.07 5.31 -22.62
N ALA A 267 -55.03 5.83 -21.38
CA ALA A 267 -55.89 6.93 -20.94
C ALA A 267 -55.66 8.23 -21.74
N ARG A 268 -54.40 8.56 -22.09
CA ARG A 268 -54.09 9.72 -22.95
C ARG A 268 -54.54 9.55 -24.41
N LYS A 269 -54.62 8.31 -24.90
CA LYS A 269 -55.09 8.00 -26.27
C LYS A 269 -56.62 7.96 -26.37
N ALA A 270 -57.31 7.71 -25.24
CA ALA A 270 -58.76 7.67 -25.13
C ALA A 270 -59.39 9.03 -24.74
N ALA A 271 -58.59 10.02 -24.35
CA ALA A 271 -59.07 11.38 -24.12
C ALA A 271 -59.39 12.05 -25.47
N PRO A 272 -60.64 12.46 -25.75
CA PRO A 272 -60.97 13.18 -26.97
C PRO A 272 -60.26 14.54 -26.96
N SER A 273 -59.58 14.86 -28.05
CA SER A 273 -59.01 16.19 -28.27
C SER A 273 -60.16 17.20 -28.39
N SER A 274 -60.40 17.95 -27.32
CA SER A 274 -61.19 19.18 -27.33
C SER A 274 -60.32 20.37 -27.70
#